data_AF-A0A0C3JGM6-F1
#
_entry.id   AF-A0A0C3JGM6-F1
#
_cell.length_a   1.000
_cell.length_b   1.000
_cell.length_c   1.000
_cell.angle_alpha   90.00
_cell.angle_beta   90.00
_cell.angle_gamma   90.00
#
_symmetry.space_group_name_H-M   'P 1'
#
loop_
_entity.id
_entity.type
_entity.pdbx_description
1 polymer ?
#
loop_
_entity_poly.entity_id
_entity_poly.type
_entity_poly.pdbx_seq_one_letter_code
_entity_poly.pdbx_strand_id
1 'polypeptide(L)' 'FSNQITSFVQPCDAGIICCFKAIYHHNFCAHTVELDEAGTQEIFKIDLLEAMLMAKSAWNAISQDTIKHCWDHREIQ' A
#
# COMPACT_ATOMS: atom_id res chain seq x y z
N PHE A 1 -26.74 2.04 15.73
CA PHE A 1 -25.42 1.43 15.49
C PHE A 1 -24.90 1.99 14.18
N SER A 2 -23.79 2.73 14.19
CA SER A 2 -23.35 3.43 12.98
C SER A 2 -22.83 2.44 11.94
N ASN A 3 -23.12 2.69 10.65
CA ASN A 3 -22.72 1.87 9.50
C ASN A 3 -21.18 1.79 9.28
N GLN A 4 -20.36 2.22 10.25
CA GLN A 4 -18.91 2.30 10.11
C GLN A 4 -18.14 1.03 10.51
N ILE A 5 -18.84 -0.06 10.87
CA ILE A 5 -18.21 -1.30 11.35
C ILE A 5 -18.13 -2.36 10.23
N THR A 6 -18.91 -2.22 9.16
CA THR A 6 -18.83 -3.16 8.03
C THR A 6 -17.69 -2.74 7.11
N SER A 7 -16.73 -3.63 6.87
CA SER A 7 -15.60 -3.42 5.94
C SER A 7 -16.05 -2.91 4.57
N PHE A 8 -17.26 -3.30 4.12
CA PHE A 8 -17.86 -2.81 2.89
C PHE A 8 -18.07 -1.29 2.83
N VAL A 9 -18.31 -0.62 3.96
CA VAL A 9 -18.59 0.83 4.04
C VAL A 9 -17.33 1.63 4.40
N GLN A 10 -16.24 0.99 4.81
CA GLN A 10 -15.03 1.69 5.25
C GLN A 10 -14.20 2.18 4.04
N PRO A 11 -13.87 3.48 3.93
CA PRO A 11 -13.06 4.04 2.84
C PRO A 11 -11.67 3.40 2.73
N CYS A 12 -11.09 3.02 3.87
CA CYS A 12 -9.82 2.29 3.91
C CYS A 12 -9.91 0.97 3.12
N ASP A 13 -11.03 0.25 3.26
CA ASP A 13 -11.33 -0.99 2.57
C ASP A 13 -11.93 -0.76 1.17
N ALA A 14 -12.21 0.50 0.81
CA ALA A 14 -12.75 0.93 -0.49
C ALA A 14 -11.71 1.15 -1.59
N GLY A 15 -10.45 0.84 -1.31
CA GLY A 15 -9.39 0.96 -2.30
C GLY A 15 -8.10 1.52 -1.73
N ILE A 16 -8.13 2.29 -0.65
CA ILE A 16 -6.91 2.88 -0.06
C ILE A 16 -5.92 1.79 0.37
N ILE A 17 -6.38 0.76 1.11
CA ILE A 17 -5.53 -0.38 1.50
C ILE A 17 -5.08 -1.19 0.27
N CYS A 18 -5.94 -1.31 -0.75
CA CYS A 18 -5.60 -2.03 -1.98
C CYS A 18 -4.46 -1.31 -2.74
N CYS A 19 -4.59 0.00 -2.95
CA CYS A 19 -3.58 0.85 -3.56
C CYS A 19 -2.27 0.81 -2.75
N PHE A 20 -2.36 0.94 -1.43
CA PHE A 20 -1.20 0.84 -0.54
C PHE A 20 -0.44 -0.48 -0.75
N LYS A 21 -1.14 -1.62 -0.69
CA LYS A 21 -0.53 -2.95 -0.88
C LYS A 21 0.06 -3.12 -2.26
N ALA A 22 -0.61 -2.62 -3.30
CA ALA A 22 -0.12 -2.69 -4.67
C ALA A 22 1.20 -1.92 -4.84
N ILE A 23 1.28 -0.70 -4.31
CA ILE A 23 2.51 0.12 -4.39
C ILE A 23 3.62 -0.51 -3.53
N TYR A 24 3.29 -1.00 -2.33
CA TYR A 24 4.27 -1.70 -1.49
C TYR A 24 4.86 -2.93 -2.20
N HIS A 25 4.02 -3.80 -2.78
CA HIS A 25 4.49 -4.97 -3.52
C HIS A 25 5.30 -4.59 -4.75
N HIS A 26 4.92 -3.53 -5.48
CA HIS A 26 5.70 -3.02 -6.60
C HIS A 26 7.12 -2.63 -6.16
N ASN A 27 7.23 -1.85 -5.07
CA ASN A 27 8.53 -1.41 -4.54
C ASN A 27 9.36 -2.60 -4.04
N PHE A 28 8.73 -3.57 -3.39
CA PHE A 28 9.38 -4.79 -2.94
C PHE A 28 9.92 -5.60 -4.12
N CYS A 29 9.12 -5.80 -5.18
CA CYS A 29 9.58 -6.49 -6.38
C CYS A 29 10.75 -5.76 -7.06
N ALA A 30 10.67 -4.43 -7.19
CA ALA A 30 11.76 -3.63 -7.76
C ALA A 30 13.06 -3.83 -6.96
N HIS A 31 12.98 -3.74 -5.63
CA HIS A 31 14.11 -3.99 -4.75
C HIS A 31 14.68 -5.41 -4.89
N THR A 32 13.82 -6.43 -5.01
CA THR A 32 14.29 -7.82 -5.18
C THR A 32 15.02 -8.02 -6.51
N VAL A 33 14.62 -7.32 -7.57
CA VAL A 33 15.31 -7.33 -8.87
C VAL A 33 16.69 -6.68 -8.75
N GLU A 34 16.79 -5.53 -8.06
CA GLU A 34 18.08 -4.86 -7.82
C GLU A 34 19.05 -5.75 -7.02
N LEU A 35 18.55 -6.49 -6.02
CA LEU A 35 19.35 -7.43 -5.24
C LEU A 35 19.82 -8.65 -6.05
N ASP A 36 18.98 -9.15 -6.95
CA ASP A 36 19.31 -10.24 -7.88
C ASP A 36 20.41 -9.80 -8.85
N GLU A 37 20.26 -8.62 -9.45
CA GLU A 37 21.29 -8.01 -10.32
C GLU A 37 22.61 -7.77 -9.58
N ALA A 38 22.56 -7.46 -8.28
CA ALA A 38 23.74 -7.30 -7.43
C ALA A 38 24.37 -8.64 -6.97
N GLY A 39 23.76 -9.79 -7.30
CA GLY A 39 24.26 -11.11 -6.93
C GLY A 39 24.04 -11.47 -5.45
N THR A 40 23.04 -10.88 -4.80
CA THR A 40 22.69 -11.19 -3.41
C THR A 40 22.01 -12.56 -3.33
N GLN A 41 22.33 -13.36 -2.31
CA GLN A 41 21.78 -14.72 -2.18
C GLN A 41 20.36 -14.75 -1.60
N GLU A 42 20.02 -13.85 -0.68
CA GLU A 42 18.72 -13.79 0.01
C GLU A 42 17.85 -12.63 -0.50
N ILE A 43 17.56 -12.57 -1.80
CA ILE A 43 16.90 -11.40 -2.45
C ILE A 43 15.48 -11.06 -1.93
N PHE A 44 14.82 -11.98 -1.23
CA PHE A 44 13.49 -11.76 -0.63
C PHE A 44 13.55 -11.41 0.86
N LYS A 45 14.75 -11.42 1.45
CA LYS A 45 14.93 -11.04 2.84
C LYS A 45 14.85 -9.53 2.93
N ILE A 46 13.94 -9.04 3.76
CA ILE A 46 13.76 -7.63 4.06
C ILE A 46 13.80 -7.46 5.57
N ASP A 47 14.56 -6.47 6.04
CA ASP A 47 14.54 -6.14 7.46
C ASP A 47 13.36 -5.23 7.82
N LEU A 48 13.13 -5.04 9.13
CA LEU A 48 11.99 -4.25 9.59
C LEU A 48 12.11 -2.76 9.18
N LEU A 49 13.32 -2.21 9.14
CA LEU A 49 13.54 -0.81 8.78
C LEU A 49 13.24 -0.60 7.29
N GLU A 50 13.75 -1.45 6.41
CA GLU A 50 13.46 -1.43 4.97
C GLU A 50 11.97 -1.58 4.70
N ALA A 51 11.31 -2.54 5.36
CA ALA A 51 9.87 -2.73 5.24
C ALA A 51 9.09 -1.47 5.67
N MET A 52 9.48 -0.83 6.78
CA MET A 52 8.86 0.41 7.24
C MET A 52 9.10 1.59 6.29
N LEU A 53 10.28 1.68 5.69
CA LEU A 53 10.59 2.71 4.69
C LEU A 53 9.78 2.50 3.40
N MET A 54 9.66 1.26 2.92
CA MET A 54 8.81 0.92 1.77
C MET A 54 7.33 1.21 2.06
N ALA A 55 6.84 0.89 3.26
CA ALA A 55 5.48 1.23 3.69
C ALA A 55 5.26 2.75 3.72
N LYS A 56 6.18 3.53 4.28
CA LYS A 56 6.12 4.99 4.29
C LYS A 56 6.11 5.56 2.86
N SER A 57 6.97 5.03 1.99
CA SER A 57 7.02 5.42 0.58
C SER A 57 5.71 5.12 -0.14
N ALA A 58 5.16 3.91 0.05
CA ALA A 58 3.90 3.49 -0.54
C ALA A 58 2.73 4.37 -0.09
N TRP A 59 2.66 4.71 1.20
CA TRP A 59 1.63 5.63 1.72
C TRP A 59 1.72 7.01 1.08
N ASN A 60 2.93 7.58 1.00
CA ASN A 60 3.15 8.91 0.42
C ASN A 60 2.87 8.97 -1.10
N ALA A 61 2.95 7.83 -1.79
CA ALA A 61 2.67 7.72 -3.22
C ALA A 61 1.16 7.67 -3.55
N ILE A 62 0.29 7.39 -2.56
CA ILE A 62 -1.15 7.44 -2.76
C ILE A 62 -1.56 8.90 -2.89
N SER A 63 -2.14 9.27 -4.04
CA SER A 63 -2.57 10.65 -4.28
C SER A 63 -3.79 11.02 -3.43
N GLN A 64 -3.92 12.30 -3.11
CA GLN A 64 -5.13 12.83 -2.45
C GLN A 64 -6.39 12.59 -3.28
N ASP A 65 -6.28 12.62 -4.61
CA ASP A 65 -7.39 12.32 -5.52
C ASP A 65 -7.82 10.84 -5.43
N THR A 66 -6.87 9.92 -5.31
CA THR A 66 -7.16 8.49 -5.07
C THR A 66 -7.91 8.31 -3.76
N ILE A 67 -7.46 8.97 -2.68
CA ILE A 67 -8.15 8.94 -1.39
C ILE A 67 -9.56 9.49 -1.56
N LYS A 68 -9.70 10.68 -2.15
CA LYS A 68 -11.00 11.32 -2.38
C LYS A 68 -11.95 10.43 -3.18
N HIS A 69 -11.50 9.85 -4.29
CA HIS A 69 -12.31 8.93 -5.09
C HIS A 69 -12.74 7.69 -4.30
N CYS A 70 -11.89 7.14 -3.42
CA CYS A 70 -12.29 6.03 -2.55
C CYS A 70 -13.36 6.43 -1.53
N TRP A 71 -13.32 7.66 -1.01
CA TRP A 71 -14.36 8.21 -0.12
C TRP A 71 -15.66 8.46 -0.88
N ASP A 72 -15.59 9.10 -2.05
CA ASP A 72 -16.74 9.40 -2.91
C ASP A 72 -17.44 8.12 -3.39
N HIS A 73 -16.67 7.08 -3.74
CA HIS A 73 -17.21 5.77 -4.15
C HIS A 73 -18.01 5.06 -3.05
N ARG A 74 -17.79 5.42 -1.77
CA ARG A 74 -18.55 4.89 -0.64
C ARG A 74 -19.73 5.76 -0.23
N GLU A 75 -20.03 6.82 -0.97
CA GLU A 75 -21.13 7.78 -0.70
C GLU A 75 -21.10 8.36 0.72
N ILE A 76 -19.93 8.43 1.36
CA ILE A 76 -19.76 9.07 2.66
C ILE A 76 -19.55 10.57 2.40
N GLN A 77 -20.64 11.33 2.41
CA GLN A 77 -20.63 12.80 2.54
C GLN A 77 -20.84 13.21 3.99
#